data_AF-A0A1H9Y4L1-F1
#
_entry.id   AF-A0A1H9Y4L1-F1
#
_cell.length_a   1.000
_cell.length_b   1.000
_cell.length_c   1.000
_cell.angle_alpha   90.00
_cell.angle_beta   90.00
_cell.angle_gamma   90.00
#
_symmetry.space_group_name_H-M   'P 1'
#
loop_
_entity.id
_entity.type
_entity.pdbx_description
1 polymer ?
#
loop_
_entity_poly.entity_id
_entity_poly.type
_entity_poly.pdbx_seq_one_letter_code
_entity_poly.pdbx_strand_id
1 'polypeptide(L)'
;MNTYQDFIDTLGFKESSSIPGGAQNYDAENSFGFIGKYQFGEAALFDLGYYGIDGSDSNLFRNDWTGNWSGKNGIRSKQDYFDNGTVQELIIRDWQEILWNRIQFLELDKYEGQILNEQLISASGMLAAAHLIGAGSSSSDTAGLKGYLLSGAVFSPEDANGTSANDYMELFASFETPFIANHSAAEHIEGGPGKDLLTGAGGNDTLIGNAAIDTAAYNGQSTDYEIIKVAEGHWSVDHLRNGTDGTDTLIDIERITFSDTSLALDLSGNAGNTAKLMGAIFGQSSITNKQLAAAGLRLLDNGTSYETLSQYAINAALGNSATDHNAVVQLLYQNVTGTTPSSAEATYFVGLLDSGEHTISSIGILAAETTLNQDNIDLVGLSQTGLEFWA
;
A
#
# COMPACT_ATOMS: atom_id res chain seq x y z
N MET A 1 -1.05 9.58 -21.89
CA MET A 1 -0.27 9.81 -20.68
C MET A 1 -0.13 11.32 -20.54
N ASN A 2 -0.30 11.87 -19.34
CA ASN A 2 -0.19 13.31 -19.15
C ASN A 2 1.29 13.68 -19.10
N THR A 3 1.69 14.69 -19.87
CA THR A 3 3.08 15.09 -20.01
C THR A 3 3.60 15.82 -18.78
N TYR A 4 4.91 15.98 -18.66
CA TYR A 4 5.49 16.84 -17.62
C TYR A 4 5.04 18.31 -17.73
N GLN A 5 4.67 18.80 -18.92
CA GLN A 5 4.07 20.12 -19.05
C GLN A 5 2.67 20.17 -18.41
N ASP A 6 1.86 19.13 -18.61
CA ASP A 6 0.52 19.03 -18.01
C ASP A 6 0.61 18.98 -16.46
N PHE A 7 1.67 18.38 -15.90
CA PHE A 7 1.97 18.42 -14.46
C PHE A 7 2.17 19.86 -13.99
N ILE A 8 3.08 20.59 -14.65
CA ILE A 8 3.40 21.98 -14.30
C ILE A 8 2.17 22.88 -14.43
N ASP A 9 1.36 22.69 -15.47
CA ASP A 9 0.15 23.48 -15.69
C ASP A 9 -0.94 23.16 -14.66
N THR A 10 -1.07 21.89 -14.26
CA THR A 10 -2.00 21.46 -13.20
C THR A 10 -1.59 22.01 -11.85
N LEU A 11 -0.28 22.01 -11.54
CA LEU A 11 0.25 22.62 -10.32
C LEU A 11 -0.04 24.13 -10.32
N GLY A 12 0.23 24.84 -11.41
CA GLY A 12 -0.09 26.27 -11.52
C GLY A 12 -1.59 26.56 -11.35
N PHE A 13 -2.47 25.69 -11.86
CA PHE A 13 -3.91 25.80 -11.63
C PHE A 13 -4.27 25.60 -10.15
N LYS A 14 -3.72 24.57 -9.49
CA LYS A 14 -4.00 24.29 -8.08
C LYS A 14 -3.50 25.40 -7.15
N GLU A 15 -2.34 25.95 -7.42
CA GLU A 15 -1.69 26.96 -6.58
C GLU A 15 -2.30 28.37 -6.74
N SER A 16 -2.65 28.77 -7.98
CA SER A 16 -3.06 30.17 -8.24
C SER A 16 -4.32 30.31 -9.10
N SER A 17 -5.01 29.21 -9.42
CA SER A 17 -6.10 29.19 -10.42
C SER A 17 -5.69 29.65 -11.82
N SER A 18 -4.40 29.51 -12.18
CA SER A 18 -3.91 29.77 -13.54
C SER A 18 -4.48 28.75 -14.53
N ILE A 19 -5.05 29.20 -15.65
CA ILE A 19 -5.77 28.33 -16.59
C ILE A 19 -4.84 27.90 -17.72
N PRO A 20 -4.58 26.60 -17.94
CA PRO A 20 -3.73 26.13 -19.03
C PRO A 20 -4.22 26.61 -20.40
N GLY A 21 -3.33 27.21 -21.20
CA GLY A 21 -3.69 27.83 -22.49
C GLY A 21 -4.58 29.10 -22.38
N GLY A 22 -4.83 29.57 -21.16
CA GLY A 22 -5.63 30.76 -20.84
C GLY A 22 -4.88 31.75 -19.97
N ALA A 23 -5.63 32.48 -19.14
CA ALA A 23 -5.06 33.48 -18.23
C ALA A 23 -4.11 32.83 -17.21
N GLN A 24 -2.92 33.37 -17.09
CA GLN A 24 -1.91 32.96 -16.11
C GLN A 24 -1.81 34.02 -15.02
N ASN A 25 -1.78 33.59 -13.76
CA ASN A 25 -1.76 34.47 -12.60
C ASN A 25 -0.34 34.57 -12.02
N TYR A 26 0.60 35.06 -12.83
CA TYR A 26 2.01 35.23 -12.44
C TYR A 26 2.22 36.32 -11.38
N ASP A 27 1.26 37.22 -11.20
CA ASP A 27 1.26 38.31 -10.23
C ASP A 27 0.44 38.00 -8.96
N ALA A 28 0.02 36.75 -8.78
CA ALA A 28 -0.77 36.33 -7.63
C ALA A 28 0.04 36.41 -6.32
N GLU A 29 -0.65 36.79 -5.24
CA GLU A 29 -0.14 36.71 -3.87
C GLU A 29 -1.28 36.33 -2.92
N ASN A 30 -1.08 35.31 -2.10
CA ASN A 30 -2.08 34.89 -1.12
C ASN A 30 -1.92 35.61 0.24
N SER A 31 -2.87 35.39 1.14
CA SER A 31 -2.87 36.04 2.47
C SER A 31 -1.70 35.63 3.38
N PHE A 32 -0.97 34.56 3.02
CA PHE A 32 0.22 34.08 3.73
C PHE A 32 1.53 34.51 3.05
N GLY A 33 1.45 35.40 2.05
CA GLY A 33 2.60 35.98 1.37
C GLY A 33 3.26 35.09 0.32
N PHE A 34 2.69 33.94 -0.05
CA PHE A 34 3.23 33.15 -1.15
C PHE A 34 2.91 33.81 -2.50
N ILE A 35 3.84 33.75 -3.45
CA ILE A 35 3.78 34.58 -4.67
C ILE A 35 3.88 33.80 -5.99
N GLY A 36 3.24 34.35 -7.02
CA GLY A 36 3.30 33.89 -8.40
C GLY A 36 2.43 32.67 -8.71
N LYS A 37 2.53 32.19 -9.95
CA LYS A 37 1.70 31.09 -10.47
C LYS A 37 1.75 29.83 -9.60
N TYR A 38 2.90 29.57 -8.99
CA TYR A 38 3.20 28.37 -8.20
C TYR A 38 3.28 28.62 -6.68
N GLN A 39 2.89 29.82 -6.23
CA GLN A 39 2.84 30.20 -4.81
C GLN A 39 4.17 29.90 -4.08
N PHE A 40 5.27 30.44 -4.58
CA PHE A 40 6.58 30.29 -3.96
C PHE A 40 6.70 31.12 -2.68
N GLY A 41 7.39 30.57 -1.67
CA GLY A 41 7.80 31.28 -0.46
C GLY A 41 9.28 31.71 -0.51
N GLU A 42 9.70 32.52 0.46
CA GLU A 42 11.06 33.05 0.54
C GLU A 42 12.11 31.94 0.69
N ALA A 43 11.85 30.93 1.52
CA ALA A 43 12.77 29.80 1.72
C ALA A 43 13.07 29.04 0.41
N ALA A 44 12.05 28.79 -0.43
CA ALA A 44 12.24 28.10 -1.69
C ALA A 44 13.01 28.98 -2.71
N LEU A 45 12.69 30.28 -2.80
CA LEU A 45 13.45 31.20 -3.65
C LEU A 45 14.88 31.45 -3.13
N PHE A 46 15.11 31.32 -1.83
CA PHE A 46 16.45 31.31 -1.24
C PHE A 46 17.25 30.09 -1.68
N ASP A 47 16.68 28.89 -1.57
CA ASP A 47 17.30 27.64 -2.03
C ASP A 47 17.64 27.68 -3.53
N LEU A 48 16.80 28.34 -4.33
CA LEU A 48 17.00 28.55 -5.77
C LEU A 48 17.97 29.69 -6.10
N GLY A 49 18.44 30.43 -5.09
CA GLY A 49 19.41 31.52 -5.22
C GLY A 49 18.85 32.82 -5.79
N TYR A 50 17.53 33.02 -5.76
CA TYR A 50 16.86 34.27 -6.13
C TYR A 50 16.74 35.24 -4.94
N TYR A 51 16.72 34.72 -3.73
CA TYR A 51 16.47 35.47 -2.52
C TYR A 51 17.54 35.23 -1.44
N GLY A 52 17.70 36.16 -0.52
CA GLY A 52 18.78 36.17 0.47
C GLY A 52 18.35 36.81 1.79
N ILE A 53 18.80 36.20 2.89
CA ILE A 53 18.66 36.76 4.25
C ILE A 53 19.46 38.07 4.34
N ASP A 54 18.87 39.09 4.93
CA ASP A 54 19.55 40.35 5.25
C ASP A 54 19.47 40.66 6.75
N GLY A 55 20.03 41.79 7.19
CA GLY A 55 20.03 42.14 8.61
C GLY A 55 18.65 42.42 9.23
N SER A 56 17.58 42.52 8.42
CA SER A 56 16.20 42.77 8.83
C SER A 56 15.32 41.53 8.81
N ASP A 57 15.63 40.52 8.01
CA ASP A 57 14.90 39.26 7.95
C ASP A 57 15.78 38.10 8.42
N SER A 58 15.39 37.45 9.52
CA SER A 58 16.06 36.25 10.05
C SER A 58 15.22 34.98 9.90
N ASN A 59 14.04 35.07 9.29
CA ASN A 59 13.08 33.98 9.20
C ASN A 59 12.39 33.94 7.82
N LEU A 60 13.01 33.19 6.90
CA LEU A 60 12.55 32.93 5.53
C LEU A 60 11.21 32.18 5.41
N PHE A 61 10.53 31.87 6.52
CA PHE A 61 9.20 31.25 6.51
C PHE A 61 8.07 32.27 6.73
N ARG A 62 8.39 33.57 6.86
CA ARG A 62 7.40 34.64 7.05
C ARG A 62 6.79 35.11 5.74
N ASN A 63 7.52 34.97 4.63
CA ASN A 63 7.11 35.45 3.31
C ASN A 63 6.76 36.94 3.30
N ASP A 64 7.51 37.77 4.04
CA ASP A 64 7.26 39.21 4.12
C ASP A 64 7.96 40.03 3.02
N TRP A 65 8.84 39.38 2.26
CA TRP A 65 9.56 39.90 1.11
C TRP A 65 10.44 41.12 1.42
N THR A 66 10.99 41.19 2.64
CA THR A 66 11.82 42.31 3.13
C THR A 66 13.34 42.14 2.95
N GLY A 67 13.80 40.93 2.60
CA GLY A 67 15.19 40.59 2.32
C GLY A 67 15.69 40.97 0.91
N ASN A 68 16.83 40.40 0.51
CA ASN A 68 17.55 40.80 -0.70
C ASN A 68 17.28 39.87 -1.90
N TRP A 69 16.99 40.47 -3.04
CA TRP A 69 16.92 39.78 -4.32
C TRP A 69 18.30 39.72 -5.00
N SER A 70 18.70 38.55 -5.49
CA SER A 70 20.06 38.34 -6.01
C SER A 70 20.32 38.94 -7.40
N GLY A 71 19.27 39.24 -8.17
CA GLY A 71 19.38 39.64 -9.57
C GLY A 71 19.50 38.47 -10.55
N LYS A 72 19.46 37.21 -10.08
CA LYS A 72 19.48 36.00 -10.92
C LYS A 72 18.37 36.09 -11.97
N ASN A 73 18.71 35.81 -13.22
CA ASN A 73 17.80 35.90 -14.38
C ASN A 73 17.06 37.24 -14.51
N GLY A 74 17.64 38.33 -13.98
CA GLY A 74 17.08 39.67 -14.05
C GLY A 74 16.11 40.02 -12.93
N ILE A 75 15.83 39.12 -11.99
CA ILE A 75 14.90 39.33 -10.89
C ILE A 75 15.60 40.05 -9.73
N ARG A 76 15.40 41.37 -9.62
CA ARG A 76 16.00 42.23 -8.58
C ARG A 76 14.98 42.74 -7.56
N SER A 77 13.71 42.39 -7.73
CA SER A 77 12.62 42.77 -6.85
C SER A 77 11.45 41.80 -6.99
N LYS A 78 10.52 41.85 -6.02
CA LYS A 78 9.24 41.14 -6.11
C LYS A 78 8.43 41.52 -7.35
N GLN A 79 8.47 42.80 -7.75
CA GLN A 79 7.79 43.24 -8.96
C GLN A 79 8.43 42.63 -10.21
N ASP A 80 9.78 42.55 -10.28
CA ASP A 80 10.45 41.89 -11.40
C ASP A 80 10.04 40.41 -11.51
N TYR A 81 9.83 39.74 -10.37
CA TYR A 81 9.34 38.36 -10.33
C TYR A 81 7.92 38.23 -10.88
N PHE A 82 7.01 39.12 -10.48
CA PHE A 82 5.63 39.15 -10.99
C PHE A 82 5.55 39.45 -12.49
N ASP A 83 6.39 40.36 -12.96
CA ASP A 83 6.39 40.78 -14.37
C ASP A 83 7.05 39.74 -15.30
N ASN A 84 7.66 38.68 -14.76
CA ASN A 84 8.46 37.74 -15.52
C ASN A 84 7.98 36.28 -15.41
N GLY A 85 6.80 36.01 -16.00
CA GLY A 85 6.22 34.67 -16.03
C GLY A 85 7.13 33.61 -16.63
N THR A 86 7.92 33.94 -17.68
CA THR A 86 8.90 33.00 -18.25
C THR A 86 9.95 32.56 -17.23
N VAL A 87 10.38 33.45 -16.33
CA VAL A 87 11.30 33.08 -15.25
C VAL A 87 10.60 32.22 -14.20
N GLN A 88 9.31 32.43 -13.89
CA GLN A 88 8.57 31.54 -12.98
C GLN A 88 8.47 30.10 -13.54
N GLU A 89 8.26 29.95 -14.84
CA GLU A 89 8.24 28.64 -15.53
C GLU A 89 9.62 27.94 -15.51
N LEU A 90 10.71 28.70 -15.45
CA LEU A 90 12.06 28.15 -15.23
C LEU A 90 12.26 27.76 -13.76
N ILE A 91 11.89 28.64 -12.84
CA ILE A 91 12.02 28.46 -11.39
C ILE A 91 11.31 27.19 -10.92
N ILE A 92 10.10 26.92 -11.41
CA ILE A 92 9.39 25.71 -10.99
C ILE A 92 10.12 24.44 -11.42
N ARG A 93 10.77 24.41 -12.59
CA ARG A 93 11.54 23.23 -13.04
C ARG A 93 12.81 23.04 -12.22
N ASP A 94 13.55 24.12 -11.98
CA ASP A 94 14.71 24.11 -11.09
C ASP A 94 14.30 23.65 -9.67
N TRP A 95 13.12 24.06 -9.20
CA TRP A 95 12.59 23.67 -7.89
C TRP A 95 12.26 22.18 -7.82
N GLN A 96 11.62 21.64 -8.87
CA GLN A 96 11.32 20.21 -8.95
C GLN A 96 12.60 19.37 -8.94
N GLU A 97 13.69 19.85 -9.54
CA GLU A 97 15.02 19.22 -9.44
C GLU A 97 15.57 19.28 -8.00
N ILE A 98 15.43 20.40 -7.29
CA ILE A 98 15.81 20.49 -5.87
C ILE A 98 14.97 19.52 -5.02
N LEU A 99 13.66 19.44 -5.25
CA LEU A 99 12.77 18.54 -4.52
C LEU A 99 13.13 17.07 -4.77
N TRP A 100 13.39 16.68 -6.02
CA TRP A 100 13.83 15.33 -6.34
C TRP A 100 15.15 14.99 -5.66
N ASN A 101 16.15 15.88 -5.72
CA ASN A 101 17.42 15.69 -5.02
C ASN A 101 17.25 15.52 -3.50
N ARG A 102 16.27 16.22 -2.89
CA ARG A 102 15.93 16.06 -1.47
C ARG A 102 15.25 14.72 -1.18
N ILE A 103 14.34 14.28 -2.06
CA ILE A 103 13.70 12.97 -1.99
C ILE A 103 14.76 11.87 -1.99
N GLN A 104 15.72 11.92 -2.93
CA GLN A 104 16.81 10.94 -2.99
C GLN A 104 17.77 11.03 -1.80
N PHE A 105 18.12 12.25 -1.37
CA PHE A 105 18.96 12.44 -0.18
C PHE A 105 18.34 11.86 1.09
N LEU A 106 17.01 11.89 1.19
CA LEU A 106 16.25 11.31 2.30
C LEU A 106 15.88 9.84 2.07
N GLU A 107 16.32 9.23 0.97
CA GLU A 107 16.02 7.85 0.56
C GLU A 107 14.51 7.57 0.50
N LEU A 108 13.74 8.55 0.01
CA LEU A 108 12.29 8.44 -0.13
C LEU A 108 11.88 7.92 -1.51
N ASP A 109 12.77 7.97 -2.50
CA ASP A 109 12.52 7.46 -3.85
C ASP A 109 12.23 5.96 -3.90
N LYS A 110 12.68 5.19 -2.90
CA LYS A 110 12.30 3.77 -2.71
C LYS A 110 10.79 3.52 -2.57
N TYR A 111 10.02 4.54 -2.23
CA TYR A 111 8.56 4.45 -2.14
C TYR A 111 7.86 4.64 -3.49
N GLU A 112 8.59 5.00 -4.55
CA GLU A 112 8.02 5.10 -5.88
C GLU A 112 7.45 3.73 -6.34
N GLY A 113 6.25 3.76 -6.92
CA GLY A 113 5.53 2.58 -7.39
C GLY A 113 4.77 1.79 -6.32
N GLN A 114 5.01 2.04 -5.03
CA GLN A 114 4.33 1.34 -3.94
C GLN A 114 2.87 1.82 -3.80
N ILE A 115 1.99 0.99 -3.23
CA ILE A 115 0.65 1.44 -2.79
C ILE A 115 0.63 1.33 -1.27
N LEU A 116 0.51 2.47 -0.59
CA LEU A 116 0.46 2.54 0.87
C LEU A 116 -0.96 2.89 1.31
N ASN A 117 -1.63 2.04 2.06
CA ASN A 117 -2.99 2.24 2.54
C ASN A 117 -3.95 2.71 1.41
N GLU A 118 -3.98 1.94 0.31
CA GLU A 118 -4.73 2.22 -0.92
C GLU A 118 -4.25 3.44 -1.75
N GLN A 119 -3.21 4.16 -1.30
CA GLN A 119 -2.67 5.32 -1.99
C GLN A 119 -1.45 4.95 -2.83
N LEU A 120 -1.58 5.07 -4.16
CA LEU A 120 -0.44 4.92 -5.06
C LEU A 120 0.57 6.05 -4.82
N ILE A 121 1.82 5.67 -4.60
CA ILE A 121 2.96 6.57 -4.49
C ILE A 121 3.67 6.61 -5.84
N SER A 122 3.62 7.75 -6.51
CA SER A 122 4.28 7.95 -7.81
C SER A 122 5.32 9.07 -7.70
N ALA A 123 6.31 9.09 -8.60
CA ALA A 123 7.30 10.16 -8.63
C ALA A 123 6.65 11.56 -8.75
N SER A 124 5.63 11.71 -9.61
CA SER A 124 4.88 12.95 -9.78
C SER A 124 4.05 13.32 -8.56
N GLY A 125 3.35 12.35 -7.95
CA GLY A 125 2.64 12.56 -6.69
C GLY A 125 3.57 13.00 -5.55
N MET A 126 4.73 12.34 -5.40
CA MET A 126 5.75 12.69 -4.41
C MET A 126 6.27 14.12 -4.61
N LEU A 127 6.56 14.51 -5.85
CA LEU A 127 7.01 15.87 -6.17
C LEU A 127 5.94 16.92 -5.88
N ALA A 128 4.68 16.64 -6.19
CA ALA A 128 3.57 17.52 -5.88
C ALA A 128 3.38 17.66 -4.35
N ALA A 129 3.33 16.54 -3.62
CA ALA A 129 3.22 16.56 -2.17
C ALA A 129 4.42 17.28 -1.53
N ALA A 130 5.64 17.06 -2.00
CA ALA A 130 6.82 17.77 -1.53
C ALA A 130 6.81 19.27 -1.86
N HIS A 131 6.16 19.69 -2.95
CA HIS A 131 5.91 21.12 -3.22
C HIS A 131 4.94 21.72 -2.19
N LEU A 132 3.88 20.98 -1.84
CA LEU A 132 2.85 21.42 -0.90
C LEU A 132 3.35 21.52 0.55
N ILE A 133 3.99 20.47 1.05
CA ILE A 133 4.32 20.31 2.49
C ILE A 133 5.83 20.21 2.78
N GLY A 134 6.67 20.37 1.75
CA GLY A 134 8.12 20.17 1.82
C GLY A 134 8.51 18.69 1.78
N ALA A 135 9.76 18.40 1.40
CA ALA A 135 10.27 17.02 1.37
C ALA A 135 10.47 16.40 2.77
N GLY A 136 10.68 17.23 3.81
CA GLY A 136 11.04 16.80 5.16
C GLY A 136 12.52 17.07 5.49
N SER A 137 13.05 16.43 6.54
CA SER A 137 14.46 16.56 6.93
C SER A 137 15.01 15.29 7.58
N SER A 138 16.34 15.19 7.67
CA SER A 138 17.00 14.10 8.40
C SER A 138 16.80 14.15 9.92
N SER A 139 16.31 15.27 10.46
CA SER A 139 16.13 15.50 11.90
C SER A 139 14.69 15.30 12.37
N SER A 140 13.77 14.94 11.49
CA SER A 140 12.36 14.69 11.80
C SER A 140 11.81 13.57 10.93
N ASP A 141 11.08 12.65 11.56
CA ASP A 141 10.39 11.54 10.89
C ASP A 141 8.90 11.83 10.68
N THR A 142 8.43 13.03 11.03
CA THR A 142 7.01 13.41 10.95
C THR A 142 6.77 14.64 10.07
N ALA A 143 7.82 15.22 9.50
CA ALA A 143 7.72 16.44 8.70
C ALA A 143 7.72 16.16 7.20
N GLY A 144 6.87 16.89 6.47
CA GLY A 144 6.81 16.88 5.01
C GLY A 144 6.46 15.51 4.42
N LEU A 145 6.89 15.30 3.17
CA LEU A 145 6.73 14.04 2.46
C LEU A 145 7.34 12.86 3.22
N LYS A 146 8.49 13.04 3.88
CA LYS A 146 9.10 11.98 4.71
C LYS A 146 8.13 11.47 5.78
N GLY A 147 7.52 12.37 6.55
CA GLY A 147 6.59 11.97 7.61
C GLY A 147 5.32 11.33 7.08
N TYR A 148 4.86 11.79 5.93
CA TYR A 148 3.75 11.16 5.20
C TYR A 148 4.07 9.71 4.80
N LEU A 149 5.20 9.47 4.14
CA LEU A 149 5.59 8.13 3.66
C LEU A 149 5.89 7.17 4.81
N LEU A 150 6.62 7.61 5.84
CA LEU A 150 6.92 6.77 7.02
C LEU A 150 5.68 6.43 7.86
N SER A 151 4.57 7.16 7.67
CA SER A 151 3.30 6.81 8.30
C SER A 151 2.49 5.77 7.53
N GLY A 152 2.95 5.35 6.34
CA GLY A 152 2.17 4.53 5.42
C GLY A 152 0.99 5.26 4.80
N ALA A 153 1.16 6.53 4.45
CA ALA A 153 0.11 7.41 3.93
C ALA A 153 -1.12 7.59 4.87
N VAL A 154 -0.99 7.23 6.16
CA VAL A 154 -2.05 7.40 7.17
C VAL A 154 -2.07 8.82 7.71
N PHE A 155 -0.89 9.40 7.95
CA PHE A 155 -0.76 10.81 8.31
C PHE A 155 -0.64 11.65 7.05
N SER A 156 -1.71 12.38 6.72
CA SER A 156 -1.78 13.26 5.55
C SER A 156 -1.92 14.73 5.99
N PRO A 157 -0.81 15.49 6.09
CA PRO A 157 -0.86 16.91 6.44
C PRO A 157 -1.66 17.71 5.42
N GLU A 158 -2.40 18.71 5.91
CA GLU A 158 -3.14 19.67 5.09
C GLU A 158 -2.44 21.02 5.02
N ASP A 159 -2.58 21.70 3.89
CA ASP A 159 -2.23 23.12 3.76
C ASP A 159 -3.28 24.01 4.45
N ALA A 160 -3.09 25.33 4.41
CA ALA A 160 -4.01 26.28 5.01
C ALA A 160 -5.41 26.31 4.36
N ASN A 161 -5.57 25.70 3.17
CA ASN A 161 -6.83 25.59 2.45
C ASN A 161 -7.52 24.23 2.67
N GLY A 162 -6.95 23.35 3.48
CA GLY A 162 -7.47 22.00 3.75
C GLY A 162 -7.15 20.99 2.64
N THR A 163 -6.22 21.30 1.73
CA THR A 163 -5.76 20.33 0.74
C THR A 163 -4.67 19.47 1.35
N SER A 164 -4.86 18.15 1.31
CA SER A 164 -3.99 17.19 1.96
C SER A 164 -2.89 16.65 1.04
N ALA A 165 -1.87 16.02 1.63
CA ALA A 165 -0.84 15.30 0.89
C ALA A 165 -1.43 14.16 0.03
N ASN A 166 -2.45 13.43 0.53
CA ASN A 166 -3.20 12.43 -0.24
C ASN A 166 -3.86 13.04 -1.48
N ASP A 167 -4.51 14.22 -1.35
CA ASP A 167 -5.15 14.87 -2.50
C ASP A 167 -4.15 15.18 -3.61
N TYR A 168 -2.95 15.64 -3.25
CA TYR A 168 -1.89 15.90 -4.23
C TYR A 168 -1.27 14.61 -4.77
N MET A 169 -1.04 13.61 -3.91
CA MET A 169 -0.52 12.31 -4.33
C MET A 169 -1.43 11.65 -5.37
N GLU A 170 -2.75 11.66 -5.14
CA GLU A 170 -3.76 11.11 -6.05
C GLU A 170 -3.89 11.96 -7.34
N LEU A 171 -4.08 13.27 -7.20
CA LEU A 171 -4.29 14.16 -8.35
C LEU A 171 -3.13 14.11 -9.34
N PHE A 172 -1.90 14.00 -8.83
CA PHE A 172 -0.70 14.02 -9.65
C PHE A 172 -0.17 12.63 -10.03
N ALA A 173 -0.86 11.54 -9.67
CA ALA A 173 -0.32 10.19 -9.79
C ALA A 173 0.07 9.73 -11.21
N SER A 174 -0.53 10.33 -12.24
CA SER A 174 -0.46 9.84 -13.63
C SER A 174 0.30 10.77 -14.59
N PHE A 175 1.07 11.71 -14.06
CA PHE A 175 1.91 12.58 -14.89
C PHE A 175 3.31 12.00 -15.09
N GLU A 176 3.81 12.11 -16.31
CA GLU A 176 5.21 11.86 -16.62
C GLU A 176 6.10 12.91 -15.93
N THR A 177 7.27 12.48 -15.48
CA THR A 177 8.32 13.37 -14.96
C THR A 177 9.66 13.02 -15.60
N PRO A 178 10.62 13.97 -15.68
CA PRO A 178 11.97 13.66 -16.13
C PRO A 178 12.82 12.95 -15.07
N PHE A 179 12.25 12.69 -13.89
CA PHE A 179 12.94 12.10 -12.74
C PHE A 179 12.67 10.60 -12.68
N ILE A 180 13.71 9.82 -12.36
CA ILE A 180 13.68 8.36 -12.37
C ILE A 180 14.30 7.88 -11.07
N ALA A 181 13.58 7.03 -10.34
CA ALA A 181 14.09 6.28 -9.20
C ALA A 181 14.83 5.03 -9.70
N ASN A 182 15.90 4.63 -9.02
CA ASN A 182 16.69 3.46 -9.40
C ASN A 182 16.51 2.31 -8.41
N HIS A 183 15.49 1.50 -8.64
CA HIS A 183 15.17 0.29 -7.86
C HIS A 183 15.97 -0.93 -8.34
N SER A 184 17.30 -0.80 -8.48
CA SER A 184 18.18 -1.94 -8.78
C SER A 184 19.17 -2.25 -7.66
N ALA A 185 19.17 -1.43 -6.61
CA ALA A 185 19.97 -1.63 -5.41
C ALA A 185 19.08 -2.16 -4.30
N ALA A 186 19.69 -2.75 -3.26
CA ALA A 186 18.96 -3.19 -2.09
C ALA A 186 18.27 -2.02 -1.39
N GLU A 187 16.95 -2.13 -1.22
CA GLU A 187 16.08 -1.15 -0.57
C GLU A 187 15.44 -1.74 0.71
N HIS A 188 15.10 -0.85 1.64
CA HIS A 188 14.35 -1.17 2.84
C HIS A 188 13.05 -0.37 2.83
N ILE A 189 11.95 -1.06 2.54
CA ILE A 189 10.63 -0.48 2.25
C ILE A 189 9.66 -0.92 3.35
N GLU A 190 9.06 0.05 4.03
CA GLU A 190 8.08 -0.18 5.11
C GLU A 190 6.72 0.35 4.69
N GLY A 191 5.70 -0.50 4.69
CA GLY A 191 4.34 -0.18 4.27
C GLY A 191 3.63 0.78 5.24
N GLY A 192 3.54 0.39 6.50
CA GLY A 192 2.89 1.17 7.56
C GLY A 192 1.79 0.35 8.24
N PRO A 193 0.81 0.98 8.92
CA PRO A 193 -0.25 0.22 9.59
C PRO A 193 -1.49 -0.01 8.72
N GLY A 194 -1.45 0.35 7.44
CA GLY A 194 -2.54 0.21 6.48
C GLY A 194 -2.39 -1.05 5.63
N LYS A 195 -3.29 -1.27 4.67
CA LYS A 195 -3.13 -2.38 3.71
C LYS A 195 -2.23 -1.92 2.57
N ASP A 196 -1.06 -2.54 2.46
CA ASP A 196 0.00 -2.09 1.56
C ASP A 196 0.29 -3.11 0.44
N LEU A 197 0.65 -2.59 -0.74
CA LEU A 197 1.20 -3.36 -1.85
C LEU A 197 2.65 -2.92 -2.06
N LEU A 198 3.59 -3.80 -1.73
CA LEU A 198 5.02 -3.54 -1.79
C LEU A 198 5.69 -4.32 -2.93
N THR A 199 6.67 -3.71 -3.58
CA THR A 199 7.49 -4.28 -4.67
C THR A 199 8.94 -3.86 -4.46
N GLY A 200 9.86 -4.83 -4.32
CA GLY A 200 11.30 -4.55 -4.24
C GLY A 200 11.96 -4.23 -5.59
N ALA A 201 11.32 -4.68 -6.67
CA ALA A 201 11.81 -4.55 -8.05
C ALA A 201 13.12 -5.30 -8.29
N GLY A 202 14.29 -4.69 -8.11
CA GLY A 202 15.57 -5.35 -8.31
C GLY A 202 16.56 -4.97 -7.23
N GLY A 203 17.40 -5.91 -6.84
CA GLY A 203 18.18 -5.75 -5.62
C GLY A 203 17.95 -6.96 -4.72
N ASN A 204 18.39 -6.86 -3.47
CA ASN A 204 18.04 -7.83 -2.43
C ASN A 204 17.34 -7.03 -1.34
N ASP A 205 16.02 -6.98 -1.40
CA ASP A 205 15.25 -5.97 -0.69
C ASP A 205 14.72 -6.50 0.63
N THR A 206 14.37 -5.57 1.52
CA THR A 206 13.61 -5.88 2.73
C THR A 206 12.26 -5.17 2.64
N LEU A 207 11.19 -5.94 2.54
CA LEU A 207 9.81 -5.46 2.47
C LEU A 207 9.11 -5.76 3.80
N ILE A 208 8.64 -4.72 4.47
CA ILE A 208 8.01 -4.80 5.79
C ILE A 208 6.57 -4.31 5.69
N GLY A 209 5.60 -5.20 5.81
CA GLY A 209 4.17 -4.82 5.81
C GLY A 209 3.79 -4.11 7.11
N ASN A 210 4.11 -4.72 8.24
CA ASN A 210 3.72 -4.37 9.62
C ASN A 210 2.31 -4.85 9.98
N ALA A 211 1.31 -3.98 9.93
CA ALA A 211 -0.04 -4.30 10.42
C ALA A 211 -1.04 -4.18 9.29
N ALA A 212 -2.12 -4.96 9.39
CA ALA A 212 -3.12 -5.22 8.36
C ALA A 212 -2.75 -6.43 7.49
N ILE A 213 -3.26 -6.49 6.27
CA ILE A 213 -3.01 -7.59 5.33
C ILE A 213 -2.22 -7.00 4.18
N ASP A 214 -0.94 -7.29 4.15
CA ASP A 214 0.01 -6.70 3.23
C ASP A 214 0.41 -7.67 2.13
N THR A 215 0.69 -7.12 0.95
CA THR A 215 1.00 -7.90 -0.25
C THR A 215 2.36 -7.53 -0.80
N ALA A 216 3.25 -8.51 -0.94
CA ALA A 216 4.42 -8.39 -1.80
C ALA A 216 4.07 -8.78 -3.24
N ALA A 217 4.40 -7.94 -4.22
CA ALA A 217 4.12 -8.18 -5.63
C ALA A 217 5.39 -8.49 -6.42
N TYR A 218 5.31 -9.54 -7.22
CA TYR A 218 6.36 -10.00 -8.12
C TYR A 218 5.81 -10.12 -9.54
N ASN A 219 6.59 -9.64 -10.52
CA ASN A 219 6.15 -9.63 -11.92
C ASN A 219 6.34 -10.98 -12.63
N GLY A 220 7.20 -11.85 -12.10
CA GLY A 220 7.47 -13.18 -12.66
C GLY A 220 6.36 -14.20 -12.40
N GLN A 221 6.54 -15.42 -12.90
CA GLN A 221 5.67 -16.55 -12.52
C GLN A 221 6.15 -17.11 -11.19
N SER A 222 5.26 -17.70 -10.39
CA SER A 222 5.59 -18.36 -9.12
C SER A 222 6.74 -19.36 -9.23
N THR A 223 6.83 -20.08 -10.35
CA THR A 223 7.92 -21.05 -10.62
C THR A 223 9.29 -20.41 -10.91
N ASP A 224 9.35 -19.09 -11.07
CA ASP A 224 10.60 -18.35 -11.19
C ASP A 224 11.24 -18.08 -9.82
N TYR A 225 10.53 -18.33 -8.71
CA TYR A 225 10.97 -18.00 -7.36
C TYR A 225 11.08 -19.24 -6.46
N GLU A 226 12.04 -19.22 -5.53
CA GLU A 226 12.09 -20.11 -4.37
C GLU A 226 11.67 -19.33 -3.13
N ILE A 227 10.70 -19.88 -2.39
CA ILE A 227 10.07 -19.21 -1.25
C ILE A 227 10.36 -20.03 -0.01
N ILE A 228 11.04 -19.41 0.95
CA ILE A 228 11.53 -20.09 2.16
C ILE A 228 10.99 -19.36 3.38
N LYS A 229 10.28 -20.09 4.25
CA LYS A 229 9.95 -19.59 5.57
C LYS A 229 11.19 -19.60 6.46
N VAL A 230 11.65 -18.41 6.86
CA VAL A 230 12.82 -18.24 7.73
C VAL A 230 12.40 -18.31 9.21
N ALA A 231 11.28 -17.66 9.55
CA ALA A 231 10.65 -17.71 10.86
C ALA A 231 9.14 -17.41 10.71
N GLU A 232 8.38 -17.43 11.81
CA GLU A 232 7.00 -16.92 11.77
C GLU A 232 7.01 -15.43 11.36
N GLY A 233 6.17 -15.05 10.41
CA GLY A 233 6.12 -13.69 9.85
C GLY A 233 7.32 -13.30 8.98
N HIS A 234 8.30 -14.19 8.77
CA HIS A 234 9.53 -13.87 8.03
C HIS A 234 9.78 -14.87 6.91
N TRP A 235 9.83 -14.39 5.67
CA TRP A 235 10.04 -15.19 4.47
C TRP A 235 11.20 -14.65 3.66
N SER A 236 11.84 -15.52 2.90
CA SER A 236 12.78 -15.15 1.86
C SER A 236 12.22 -15.58 0.51
N VAL A 237 12.32 -14.71 -0.49
CA VAL A 237 11.90 -14.97 -1.86
C VAL A 237 13.11 -14.77 -2.76
N ASP A 238 13.65 -15.87 -3.30
CA ASP A 238 14.81 -15.85 -4.20
C ASP A 238 14.35 -15.99 -5.65
N HIS A 239 14.68 -15.01 -6.49
CA HIS A 239 14.46 -15.10 -7.93
C HIS A 239 15.51 -16.01 -8.57
N LEU A 240 15.08 -17.22 -8.88
CA LEU A 240 15.92 -18.30 -9.36
C LEU A 240 16.66 -17.94 -10.65
N ARG A 241 17.85 -18.54 -10.81
CA ARG A 241 18.73 -18.37 -11.98
C ARG A 241 19.30 -16.95 -12.11
N ASN A 242 19.49 -16.26 -10.98
CA ASN A 242 19.96 -14.87 -10.90
C ASN A 242 19.02 -13.92 -11.66
N GLY A 243 17.71 -14.04 -11.41
CA GLY A 243 16.74 -13.11 -11.98
C GLY A 243 16.92 -11.69 -11.40
N THR A 244 16.26 -10.71 -12.02
CA THR A 244 16.45 -9.29 -11.73
C THR A 244 16.02 -8.88 -10.32
N ASP A 245 15.02 -9.58 -9.81
CA ASP A 245 14.40 -9.31 -8.50
C ASP A 245 15.26 -9.79 -7.33
N GLY A 246 16.39 -10.47 -7.60
CA GLY A 246 17.35 -10.91 -6.59
C GLY A 246 16.74 -11.74 -5.46
N THR A 247 17.21 -11.54 -4.23
CA THR A 247 16.77 -12.29 -3.05
C THR A 247 16.19 -11.34 -2.00
N ASP A 248 14.88 -11.36 -1.84
CA ASP A 248 14.17 -10.50 -0.92
C ASP A 248 13.93 -11.15 0.44
N THR A 249 13.77 -10.29 1.45
CA THR A 249 13.27 -10.62 2.78
C THR A 249 11.92 -9.95 2.99
N LEU A 250 10.90 -10.75 3.30
CA LEU A 250 9.55 -10.29 3.64
C LEU A 250 9.34 -10.41 5.14
N ILE A 251 8.87 -9.33 5.77
CA ILE A 251 8.58 -9.26 7.20
C ILE A 251 7.14 -8.77 7.35
N ASP A 252 6.33 -9.51 8.11
CA ASP A 252 4.93 -9.18 8.35
C ASP A 252 4.18 -8.92 7.03
N ILE A 253 4.35 -9.84 6.07
CA ILE A 253 3.63 -9.87 4.78
C ILE A 253 2.76 -11.13 4.75
N GLU A 254 1.46 -10.95 4.54
CA GLU A 254 0.51 -12.06 4.54
C GLU A 254 0.25 -12.61 3.14
N ARG A 255 0.48 -11.83 2.08
CA ARG A 255 0.17 -12.20 0.69
C ARG A 255 1.39 -12.03 -0.22
N ILE A 256 1.58 -12.96 -1.14
CA ILE A 256 2.46 -12.77 -2.29
C ILE A 256 1.62 -12.89 -3.56
N THR A 257 1.80 -11.98 -4.51
CA THR A 257 1.19 -12.07 -5.84
C THR A 257 2.26 -12.23 -6.91
N PHE A 258 2.10 -13.25 -7.74
CA PHE A 258 2.85 -13.49 -8.96
C PHE A 258 1.97 -13.27 -10.18
N SER A 259 2.55 -13.29 -11.38
CA SER A 259 1.80 -13.16 -12.64
C SER A 259 0.82 -14.32 -12.93
N ASP A 260 1.00 -15.48 -12.29
CA ASP A 260 0.28 -16.72 -12.57
C ASP A 260 -0.45 -17.33 -11.36
N THR A 261 -0.27 -16.82 -10.14
CA THR A 261 -0.96 -17.24 -8.90
C THR A 261 -0.60 -16.31 -7.74
N SER A 262 -1.30 -16.45 -6.62
CA SER A 262 -0.92 -15.82 -5.35
C SER A 262 -0.77 -16.85 -4.23
N LEU A 263 -0.07 -16.47 -3.16
CA LEU A 263 0.13 -17.25 -1.94
C LEU A 263 -0.33 -16.47 -0.72
N ALA A 264 -1.05 -17.13 0.19
CA ALA A 264 -1.40 -16.59 1.50
C ALA A 264 -0.55 -17.29 2.58
N LEU A 265 0.22 -16.51 3.32
CA LEU A 265 1.31 -16.97 4.20
C LEU A 265 0.91 -17.09 5.68
N ASP A 266 -0.17 -16.43 6.09
CA ASP A 266 -0.67 -16.33 7.45
C ASP A 266 -1.47 -17.57 7.88
N LEU A 267 -0.82 -18.74 7.92
CA LEU A 267 -1.47 -19.99 8.32
C LEU A 267 -1.84 -20.04 9.82
N SER A 268 -1.34 -19.10 10.62
CA SER A 268 -1.81 -18.82 11.98
C SER A 268 -3.04 -17.88 12.02
N GLY A 269 -3.39 -17.27 10.88
CA GLY A 269 -4.46 -16.28 10.70
C GLY A 269 -5.48 -16.68 9.61
N ASN A 270 -5.74 -15.78 8.66
CA ASN A 270 -6.83 -15.89 7.70
C ASN A 270 -6.63 -17.04 6.70
N ALA A 271 -5.40 -17.30 6.23
CA ALA A 271 -5.11 -18.45 5.38
C ALA A 271 -5.39 -19.78 6.10
N GLY A 272 -4.96 -19.90 7.35
CA GLY A 272 -5.19 -21.10 8.15
C GLY A 272 -6.67 -21.36 8.41
N ASN A 273 -7.41 -20.32 8.79
CA ASN A 273 -8.86 -20.39 8.99
C ASN A 273 -9.58 -20.78 7.70
N THR A 274 -9.18 -20.21 6.56
CA THR A 274 -9.72 -20.56 5.24
C THR A 274 -9.44 -22.03 4.92
N ALA A 275 -8.19 -22.49 5.04
CA ALA A 275 -7.80 -23.87 4.75
C ALA A 275 -8.53 -24.89 5.64
N LYS A 276 -8.64 -24.62 6.95
CA LYS A 276 -9.35 -25.49 7.90
C LYS A 276 -10.83 -25.66 7.53
N LEU A 277 -11.53 -24.57 7.21
CA LEU A 277 -12.93 -24.65 6.77
C LEU A 277 -13.06 -25.32 5.40
N MET A 278 -12.14 -25.07 4.47
CA MET A 278 -12.10 -25.77 3.18
C MET A 278 -12.02 -27.29 3.38
N GLY A 279 -11.09 -27.77 4.19
CA GLY A 279 -10.95 -29.18 4.53
C GLY A 279 -12.22 -29.78 5.16
N ALA A 280 -12.78 -29.13 6.17
CA ALA A 280 -13.91 -29.67 6.90
C ALA A 280 -15.23 -29.63 6.11
N ILE A 281 -15.44 -28.61 5.27
CA ILE A 281 -16.74 -28.38 4.61
C ILE A 281 -16.75 -28.88 3.17
N PHE A 282 -15.62 -28.80 2.46
CA PHE A 282 -15.51 -29.18 1.05
C PHE A 282 -14.56 -30.38 0.83
N GLY A 283 -13.99 -30.93 1.91
CA GLY A 283 -13.11 -32.09 1.89
C GLY A 283 -11.65 -31.73 1.58
N GLN A 284 -10.73 -32.65 1.87
CA GLN A 284 -9.29 -32.48 1.72
C GLN A 284 -8.87 -31.97 0.32
N SER A 285 -9.46 -32.51 -0.75
CA SER A 285 -9.10 -32.13 -2.13
C SER A 285 -9.36 -30.66 -2.46
N SER A 286 -10.21 -29.99 -1.67
CA SER A 286 -10.55 -28.59 -1.87
C SER A 286 -9.39 -27.62 -1.66
N ILE A 287 -8.34 -28.02 -0.93
CA ILE A 287 -7.17 -27.18 -0.63
C ILE A 287 -6.45 -26.70 -1.91
N THR A 288 -6.54 -27.46 -3.00
CA THR A 288 -5.98 -27.07 -4.31
C THR A 288 -6.92 -26.18 -5.15
N ASN A 289 -8.13 -25.90 -4.65
CA ASN A 289 -9.09 -25.03 -5.33
C ASN A 289 -8.82 -23.56 -4.99
N LYS A 290 -7.98 -22.94 -5.82
CA LYS A 290 -7.57 -21.55 -5.69
C LYS A 290 -8.73 -20.54 -5.68
N GLN A 291 -9.82 -20.80 -6.42
CA GLN A 291 -11.01 -19.93 -6.40
C GLN A 291 -11.74 -19.98 -5.05
N LEU A 292 -11.80 -21.17 -4.44
CA LEU A 292 -12.42 -21.34 -3.13
C LEU A 292 -11.55 -20.73 -2.03
N ALA A 293 -10.24 -20.92 -2.09
CA ALA A 293 -9.28 -20.25 -1.21
C ALA A 293 -9.43 -18.72 -1.29
N ALA A 294 -9.46 -18.17 -2.51
CA ALA A 294 -9.65 -16.74 -2.73
C ALA A 294 -10.98 -16.21 -2.15
N ALA A 295 -12.06 -16.99 -2.26
CA ALA A 295 -13.35 -16.58 -1.71
C ALA A 295 -13.32 -16.49 -0.18
N GLY A 296 -12.68 -17.45 0.50
CA GLY A 296 -12.51 -17.44 1.95
C GLY A 296 -11.60 -16.31 2.43
N LEU A 297 -10.42 -16.19 1.82
CA LEU A 297 -9.44 -15.14 2.11
C LEU A 297 -10.06 -13.75 1.95
N ARG A 298 -10.69 -13.45 0.80
CA ARG A 298 -11.31 -12.14 0.56
C ARG A 298 -12.37 -11.77 1.59
N LEU A 299 -13.10 -12.73 2.13
CA LEU A 299 -14.10 -12.46 3.17
C LEU A 299 -13.41 -12.10 4.50
N LEU A 300 -12.43 -12.89 4.93
CA LEU A 300 -11.71 -12.66 6.19
C LEU A 300 -10.85 -11.40 6.14
N ASP A 301 -10.16 -11.16 5.02
CA ASP A 301 -9.30 -9.99 4.80
C ASP A 301 -10.11 -8.68 4.78
N ASN A 302 -11.43 -8.78 4.53
CA ASN A 302 -12.38 -7.67 4.62
C ASN A 302 -13.19 -7.65 5.92
N GLY A 303 -12.72 -8.36 6.95
CA GLY A 303 -13.26 -8.28 8.32
C GLY A 303 -14.45 -9.21 8.60
N THR A 304 -14.77 -10.16 7.72
CA THR A 304 -15.76 -11.21 8.03
C THR A 304 -15.25 -12.06 9.18
N SER A 305 -16.08 -12.35 10.18
CA SER A 305 -15.69 -13.22 11.28
C SER A 305 -15.56 -14.69 10.83
N TYR A 306 -14.74 -15.46 11.54
CA TYR A 306 -14.58 -16.89 11.27
C TYR A 306 -15.91 -17.67 11.36
N GLU A 307 -16.78 -17.29 12.30
CA GLU A 307 -18.12 -17.87 12.44
C GLU A 307 -19.01 -17.56 11.24
N THR A 308 -19.00 -16.31 10.76
CA THR A 308 -19.79 -15.92 9.58
C THR A 308 -19.25 -16.61 8.33
N LEU A 309 -17.93 -16.74 8.17
CA LEU A 309 -17.34 -17.50 7.07
C LEU A 309 -17.76 -18.98 7.12
N SER A 310 -17.72 -19.62 8.29
CA SER A 310 -18.18 -21.01 8.47
C SER A 310 -19.64 -21.17 8.02
N GLN A 311 -20.53 -20.24 8.41
CA GLN A 311 -21.92 -20.25 7.97
C GLN A 311 -22.04 -20.11 6.44
N TYR A 312 -21.30 -19.18 5.84
CA TYR A 312 -21.31 -18.98 4.38
C TYR A 312 -20.81 -20.21 3.63
N ALA A 313 -19.74 -20.84 4.13
CA ALA A 313 -19.19 -22.05 3.55
C ALA A 313 -20.19 -23.22 3.60
N ILE A 314 -20.85 -23.45 4.75
CA ILE A 314 -21.87 -24.51 4.88
C ILE A 314 -23.08 -24.22 3.97
N ASN A 315 -23.52 -22.97 3.90
CA ASN A 315 -24.60 -22.56 3.01
C ASN A 315 -24.23 -22.82 1.53
N ALA A 316 -22.99 -22.55 1.15
CA ALA A 316 -22.48 -22.82 -0.20
C ALA A 316 -22.40 -24.33 -0.50
N ALA A 317 -22.01 -25.15 0.47
CA ALA A 317 -21.88 -26.59 0.31
C ALA A 317 -23.24 -27.32 0.23
N LEU A 318 -24.23 -26.90 1.02
CA LEU A 318 -25.51 -27.62 1.18
C LEU A 318 -26.72 -26.92 0.55
N GLY A 319 -26.61 -25.65 0.19
CA GLY A 319 -27.73 -24.86 -0.32
C GLY A 319 -28.91 -24.88 0.66
N ASN A 320 -30.10 -25.26 0.17
CA ASN A 320 -31.32 -25.33 0.97
C ASN A 320 -31.24 -26.34 2.13
N SER A 321 -30.32 -27.31 2.07
CA SER A 321 -30.11 -28.30 3.14
C SER A 321 -29.21 -27.79 4.26
N ALA A 322 -28.69 -26.56 4.19
CA ALA A 322 -27.80 -26.02 5.21
C ALA A 322 -28.47 -25.87 6.59
N THR A 323 -29.81 -25.80 6.64
CA THR A 323 -30.57 -25.77 7.90
C THR A 323 -30.97 -27.16 8.42
N ASP A 324 -30.65 -28.23 7.69
CA ASP A 324 -30.87 -29.61 8.14
C ASP A 324 -29.66 -30.07 8.94
N HIS A 325 -29.83 -30.18 10.26
CA HIS A 325 -28.76 -30.58 11.19
C HIS A 325 -28.14 -31.94 10.85
N ASN A 326 -28.94 -32.90 10.37
CA ASN A 326 -28.41 -34.19 9.95
C ASN A 326 -27.58 -34.05 8.67
N ALA A 327 -28.01 -33.25 7.70
CA ALA A 327 -27.23 -32.99 6.49
C ALA A 327 -25.88 -32.32 6.81
N VAL A 328 -25.87 -31.34 7.74
CA VAL A 328 -24.64 -30.67 8.21
C VAL A 328 -23.68 -31.66 8.86
N VAL A 329 -24.17 -32.48 9.80
CA VAL A 329 -23.32 -33.47 10.50
C VAL A 329 -22.77 -34.52 9.53
N GLN A 330 -23.59 -35.03 8.60
CA GLN A 330 -23.15 -35.99 7.60
C GLN A 330 -22.05 -35.42 6.71
N LEU A 331 -22.19 -34.17 6.24
CA LEU A 331 -21.18 -33.47 5.43
C LEU A 331 -19.85 -33.36 6.18
N LEU A 332 -19.88 -32.73 7.36
CA LEU A 332 -18.67 -32.44 8.13
C LEU A 332 -17.96 -33.73 8.54
N TYR A 333 -18.70 -34.72 9.05
CA TYR A 333 -18.13 -35.98 9.51
C TYR A 333 -17.52 -36.77 8.34
N GLN A 334 -18.18 -36.81 7.17
CA GLN A 334 -17.65 -37.48 5.98
C GLN A 334 -16.36 -36.82 5.47
N ASN A 335 -16.29 -35.49 5.46
CA ASN A 335 -15.12 -34.76 4.98
C ASN A 335 -13.93 -34.88 5.95
N VAL A 336 -14.18 -34.82 7.25
CA VAL A 336 -13.14 -34.88 8.28
C VAL A 336 -12.65 -36.31 8.50
N THR A 337 -13.54 -37.30 8.51
CA THR A 337 -13.16 -38.70 8.84
C THR A 337 -12.98 -39.61 7.62
N GLY A 338 -13.46 -39.19 6.45
CA GLY A 338 -13.51 -40.03 5.25
C GLY A 338 -14.62 -41.09 5.28
N THR A 339 -15.47 -41.14 6.31
CA THR A 339 -16.54 -42.14 6.45
C THR A 339 -17.86 -41.51 6.89
N THR A 340 -18.98 -42.18 6.65
CA THR A 340 -20.27 -41.73 7.19
C THR A 340 -20.34 -42.03 8.69
N PRO A 341 -20.87 -41.12 9.53
CA PRO A 341 -21.01 -41.37 10.95
C PRO A 341 -21.92 -42.57 11.22
N SER A 342 -21.61 -43.36 12.24
CA SER A 342 -22.55 -44.35 12.76
C SER A 342 -23.81 -43.69 13.32
N SER A 343 -24.88 -44.46 13.52
CA SER A 343 -26.13 -43.93 14.08
C SER A 343 -25.95 -43.26 15.44
N ALA A 344 -25.03 -43.77 16.28
CA ALA A 344 -24.74 -43.19 17.58
C ALA A 344 -24.00 -41.85 17.46
N GLU A 345 -23.03 -41.75 16.57
CA GLU A 345 -22.27 -40.51 16.34
C GLU A 345 -23.13 -39.43 15.70
N ALA A 346 -23.93 -39.80 14.69
CA ALA A 346 -24.90 -38.89 14.10
C ALA A 346 -25.88 -38.35 15.15
N THR A 347 -26.43 -39.23 15.99
CA THR A 347 -27.33 -38.83 17.09
C THR A 347 -26.66 -37.87 18.05
N TYR A 348 -25.39 -38.10 18.40
CA TYR A 348 -24.64 -37.24 19.30
C TYR A 348 -24.45 -35.83 18.73
N PHE A 349 -23.87 -35.70 17.53
CA PHE A 349 -23.57 -34.39 16.95
C PHE A 349 -24.83 -33.62 16.52
N VAL A 350 -25.86 -34.31 16.01
CA VAL A 350 -27.16 -33.67 15.72
C VAL A 350 -27.81 -33.17 17.03
N GLY A 351 -27.69 -33.93 18.11
CA GLY A 351 -28.16 -33.53 19.43
C GLY A 351 -27.53 -32.22 19.93
N LEU A 352 -26.26 -31.94 19.60
CA LEU A 352 -25.59 -30.67 19.94
C LEU A 352 -26.19 -29.46 19.21
N LEU A 353 -26.66 -29.67 17.97
CA LEU A 353 -27.34 -28.64 17.19
C LEU A 353 -28.78 -28.44 17.65
N ASP A 354 -29.51 -29.53 17.88
CA ASP A 354 -30.91 -29.51 18.33
C ASP A 354 -31.08 -28.88 19.73
N SER A 355 -30.09 -29.09 20.61
CA SER A 355 -30.08 -28.49 21.95
C SER A 355 -29.70 -27.00 21.94
N GLY A 356 -29.12 -26.50 20.86
CA GLY A 356 -28.54 -25.16 20.75
C GLY A 356 -27.19 -25.00 21.45
N GLU A 357 -26.54 -26.10 21.88
CA GLU A 357 -25.16 -26.08 22.40
C GLU A 357 -24.16 -25.64 21.33
N HIS A 358 -24.40 -26.06 20.08
CA HIS A 358 -23.71 -25.56 18.90
C HIS A 358 -24.70 -24.96 17.90
N THR A 359 -24.24 -23.94 17.18
CA THR A 359 -24.88 -23.46 15.95
C THR A 359 -24.29 -24.21 14.75
N ILE A 360 -24.92 -24.07 13.58
CA ILE A 360 -24.34 -24.59 12.32
C ILE A 360 -22.95 -24.01 12.07
N SER A 361 -22.75 -22.71 12.32
CA SER A 361 -21.43 -22.08 12.21
C SER A 361 -20.41 -22.65 13.19
N SER A 362 -20.78 -22.82 14.47
CA SER A 362 -19.83 -23.26 15.49
C SER A 362 -19.54 -24.75 15.42
N ILE A 363 -20.45 -25.60 14.94
CA ILE A 363 -20.15 -27.02 14.67
C ILE A 363 -19.25 -27.17 13.43
N GLY A 364 -19.39 -26.29 12.43
CA GLY A 364 -18.48 -26.21 11.29
C GLY A 364 -17.05 -25.87 11.72
N ILE A 365 -16.91 -24.89 12.63
CA ILE A 365 -15.62 -24.55 13.24
C ILE A 365 -15.10 -25.72 14.09
N LEU A 366 -15.94 -26.35 14.91
CA LEU A 366 -15.53 -27.51 15.70
C LEU A 366 -14.91 -28.60 14.81
N ALA A 367 -15.52 -28.91 13.68
CA ALA A 367 -14.99 -29.85 12.70
C ALA A 367 -13.66 -29.35 12.09
N ALA A 368 -13.59 -28.07 11.71
CA ALA A 368 -12.42 -27.43 11.13
C ALA A 368 -11.19 -27.42 12.05
N GLU A 369 -11.39 -27.24 13.36
CA GLU A 369 -10.34 -27.19 14.37
C GLU A 369 -9.86 -28.57 14.83
N THR A 370 -10.48 -29.67 14.40
CA THR A 370 -10.00 -31.02 14.77
C THR A 370 -8.59 -31.27 14.24
N THR A 371 -7.74 -31.92 15.04
CA THR A 371 -6.41 -32.36 14.60
C THR A 371 -6.50 -33.23 13.35
N LEU A 372 -7.52 -34.10 13.25
CA LEU A 372 -7.73 -34.94 12.07
C LEU A 372 -7.95 -34.11 10.80
N ASN A 373 -8.75 -33.03 10.87
CA ASN A 373 -8.91 -32.15 9.71
C ASN A 373 -7.60 -31.44 9.36
N GLN A 374 -6.90 -30.90 10.35
CA GLN A 374 -5.61 -30.21 10.15
C GLN A 374 -4.55 -31.13 9.54
N ASP A 375 -4.50 -32.39 9.97
CA ASP A 375 -3.63 -33.42 9.40
C ASP A 375 -4.03 -33.77 7.97
N ASN A 376 -5.33 -33.93 7.70
CA ASN A 376 -5.83 -34.22 6.35
C ASN A 376 -5.42 -33.13 5.36
N ILE A 377 -5.53 -31.85 5.73
CA ILE A 377 -5.17 -30.73 4.85
C ILE A 377 -3.67 -30.42 4.82
N ASP A 378 -2.85 -31.20 5.54
CA ASP A 378 -1.43 -30.93 5.75
C ASP A 378 -1.16 -29.47 6.16
N LEU A 379 -1.86 -28.99 7.19
CA LEU A 379 -1.74 -27.61 7.65
C LEU A 379 -0.29 -27.25 8.03
N VAL A 380 0.48 -28.23 8.51
CA VAL A 380 1.91 -28.08 8.79
C VAL A 380 2.68 -27.84 7.48
N GLY A 381 2.45 -28.62 6.43
CA GLY A 381 3.04 -28.38 5.10
C GLY A 381 2.64 -27.02 4.50
N LEU A 382 1.35 -26.67 4.58
CA LEU A 382 0.86 -25.34 4.16
C LEU A 382 1.55 -24.21 4.93
N SER A 383 1.84 -24.39 6.23
CA SER A 383 2.54 -23.37 7.02
C SER A 383 3.96 -23.07 6.54
N GLN A 384 4.54 -23.94 5.70
CA GLN A 384 5.86 -23.79 5.11
C GLN A 384 5.83 -23.30 3.66
N THR A 385 4.67 -23.37 2.99
CA THR A 385 4.54 -23.14 1.54
C THR A 385 3.50 -22.09 1.17
N GLY A 386 2.59 -21.74 2.08
CA GLY A 386 1.45 -20.88 1.82
C GLY A 386 0.24 -21.63 1.24
N LEU A 387 -0.92 -20.99 1.28
CA LEU A 387 -2.13 -21.43 0.60
C LEU A 387 -2.24 -20.73 -0.76
N GLU A 388 -2.24 -21.47 -1.85
CA GLU A 388 -2.41 -20.91 -3.20
C GLU A 388 -3.84 -20.40 -3.44
N PHE A 389 -3.96 -19.22 -4.07
CA PHE A 389 -5.26 -18.63 -4.43
C PHE A 389 -5.18 -17.78 -5.70
N TRP A 390 -6.34 -17.39 -6.23
CA TRP A 390 -6.47 -16.38 -7.29
C TRP A 390 -6.79 -15.02 -6.70
N ALA A 391 -5.89 -14.04 -6.87
CA ALA A 391 -6.13 -12.66 -6.45
C ALA A 391 -7.30 -11.99 -7.18
#